data_AF-A0A7Y3KVL5-F1
#
_entry.id   AF-A0A7Y3KVL5-F1
#
_cell.length_a   1.000
_cell.length_b   1.000
_cell.length_c   1.000
_cell.angle_alpha   90.00
_cell.angle_beta   90.00
_cell.angle_gamma   90.00
#
_symmetry.space_group_name_H-M   'P 1'
#
loop_
_entity.id
_entity.type
_entity.pdbx_description
1 polymer ?
#
loop_
_entity_poly.entity_id
_entity_poly.type
_entity_poly.pdbx_seq_one_letter_code
_entity_poly.pdbx_strand_id
1 'polypeptide(L)'
;MTNEEAVEAILGHHRQLVEDVTRRVSELHDAVTDGHSFEIERARLVSYLVDEVLPHAGAEEHSIYPAAAARPEMSDVVDAMVEEHRQLASDIEQLARSTTGAEADRYARSVAQLFTSHVVTENEVLLPALVADEEVSIVQLLGQMHRLTEKTSDDSSLAVDVAGLDHEAAVLSQLLHAATALAQLGESDQACALVATTWAALRVPRPDLAELANRSLHRLVRMGSQEAVVFRPRDTVVDTSTTPLLDVRTLAPAQRHEIIFSSYEALDQGAAFLLVNDHDPKPLRYQFEAEHGGAFTWDYVESGPKVWRVRIGRIATAGEKVSVPAHHA
;
A
#
# COMPACT_ATOMS: atom_id res chain seq x y z
N MET A 1 10.29 7.93 -26.65
CA MET A 1 8.95 8.45 -26.43
C MET A 1 8.99 9.96 -26.60
N THR A 2 8.30 10.48 -27.61
CA THR A 2 8.03 11.92 -27.80
C THR A 2 6.82 12.35 -26.96
N ASN A 3 6.57 13.66 -26.85
CA ASN A 3 5.34 14.15 -26.19
C ASN A 3 4.08 13.70 -26.95
N GLU A 4 4.10 13.64 -28.29
CA GLU A 4 2.98 13.12 -29.08
C GLU A 4 2.72 11.64 -28.81
N GLU A 5 3.78 10.81 -28.74
CA GLU A 5 3.66 9.39 -28.38
C GLU A 5 3.16 9.20 -26.95
N ALA A 6 3.55 10.09 -26.02
CA ALA A 6 3.08 10.05 -24.64
C ALA A 6 1.60 10.44 -24.51
N VAL A 7 1.14 11.45 -25.26
CA VAL A 7 -0.29 11.82 -25.32
C VAL A 7 -1.11 10.67 -25.87
N GLU A 8 -0.70 10.05 -26.97
CA GLU A 8 -1.43 8.91 -27.54
C GLU A 8 -1.47 7.72 -26.56
N ALA A 9 -0.41 7.50 -25.79
CA ALA A 9 -0.39 6.47 -24.75
C ALA A 9 -1.40 6.76 -23.62
N ILE A 10 -1.50 8.01 -23.16
CA ILE A 10 -2.49 8.43 -22.14
C ILE A 10 -3.91 8.23 -22.70
N LEU A 11 -4.19 8.75 -23.90
CA LEU A 11 -5.50 8.62 -24.54
C LEU A 11 -5.90 7.15 -24.77
N GLY A 12 -4.93 6.31 -25.16
CA GLY A 12 -5.13 4.87 -25.31
C GLY A 12 -5.47 4.18 -24.01
N HIS A 13 -4.76 4.51 -22.92
CA HIS A 13 -5.02 3.99 -21.59
C HIS A 13 -6.42 4.41 -21.09
N HIS A 14 -6.77 5.69 -21.23
CA HIS A 14 -8.07 6.22 -20.85
C HIS A 14 -9.22 5.51 -21.57
N ARG A 15 -9.06 5.26 -22.88
CA ARG A 15 -10.02 4.51 -23.68
C ARG A 15 -10.20 3.09 -23.13
N GLN A 16 -9.10 2.41 -22.81
CA GLN A 16 -9.15 1.06 -22.25
C GLN A 16 -9.86 1.03 -20.89
N LEU A 17 -9.55 1.96 -19.97
CA LEU A 17 -10.23 2.05 -18.67
C LEU A 17 -11.73 2.26 -18.84
N VAL A 18 -12.15 3.19 -19.71
CA VAL A 18 -13.58 3.46 -19.96
C VAL A 18 -14.28 2.24 -20.56
N GLU A 19 -13.66 1.54 -21.50
CA GLU A 19 -14.19 0.31 -22.10
C GLU A 19 -14.39 -0.79 -21.04
N ASP A 20 -13.41 -1.00 -20.16
CA ASP A 20 -13.47 -2.02 -19.12
C ASP A 20 -14.47 -1.69 -18.01
N VAL A 21 -14.55 -0.42 -17.56
CA VAL A 21 -15.60 0.03 -16.63
C VAL A 21 -16.97 -0.19 -17.25
N THR A 22 -17.18 0.27 -18.48
CA THR A 22 -18.48 0.15 -19.18
C THR A 22 -18.91 -1.31 -19.32
N ARG A 23 -18.00 -2.18 -19.75
CA ARG A 23 -18.26 -3.61 -19.91
C ARG A 23 -18.71 -4.25 -18.58
N ARG A 24 -18.00 -3.98 -17.49
CA ARG A 24 -18.31 -4.56 -16.17
C ARG A 24 -19.60 -4.03 -15.57
N VAL A 25 -19.91 -2.76 -15.81
CA VAL A 25 -21.20 -2.18 -15.41
C VAL A 25 -22.35 -2.81 -16.20
N SER A 26 -22.17 -3.09 -17.50
CA SER A 26 -23.14 -3.86 -18.29
C SER A 26 -23.32 -5.29 -17.77
N GLU A 27 -22.23 -6.01 -17.48
CA GLU A 27 -22.27 -7.36 -16.91
C GLU A 27 -23.07 -7.41 -15.59
N LEU A 28 -22.83 -6.45 -14.70
CA LEU A 28 -23.60 -6.31 -13.46
C LEU A 28 -25.07 -5.96 -13.72
N HIS A 29 -25.34 -5.04 -14.65
CA HIS A 29 -26.69 -4.65 -15.00
C HIS A 29 -27.52 -5.82 -15.53
N ASP A 30 -26.95 -6.60 -16.45
CA ASP A 30 -27.60 -7.75 -17.05
C ASP A 30 -27.90 -8.80 -15.97
N ALA A 31 -26.96 -9.06 -15.06
CA ALA A 31 -27.18 -9.96 -13.92
C ALA A 31 -28.35 -9.52 -13.03
N VAL A 32 -28.46 -8.21 -12.74
CA VAL A 32 -29.57 -7.66 -11.96
C VAL A 32 -30.91 -7.76 -12.70
N THR A 33 -30.92 -7.46 -14.00
CA THR A 33 -32.14 -7.45 -14.83
C THR A 33 -32.69 -8.84 -15.08
N ASP A 34 -31.81 -9.81 -15.28
CA ASP A 34 -32.17 -11.21 -15.51
C ASP A 34 -32.52 -11.96 -14.21
N GLY A 35 -32.35 -11.33 -13.05
CA GLY A 35 -32.62 -11.92 -11.74
C GLY A 35 -31.57 -12.95 -11.30
N HIS A 36 -30.36 -12.88 -11.86
CA HIS A 36 -29.22 -13.70 -11.46
C HIS A 36 -28.52 -13.12 -10.21
N SER A 37 -27.61 -13.89 -9.62
CA SER A 37 -26.77 -13.43 -8.51
C SER A 37 -25.84 -12.31 -8.99
N PHE A 38 -26.07 -11.10 -8.50
CA PHE A 38 -25.33 -9.89 -8.87
C PHE A 38 -24.06 -9.70 -8.02
N GLU A 39 -23.91 -10.45 -6.93
CA GLU A 39 -22.84 -10.28 -5.94
C GLU A 39 -21.45 -10.55 -6.53
N ILE A 40 -21.35 -11.52 -7.45
CA ILE A 40 -20.10 -11.86 -8.15
C ILE A 40 -19.70 -10.71 -9.09
N GLU A 41 -20.64 -10.23 -9.91
CA GLU A 41 -20.35 -9.15 -10.86
C GLU A 41 -20.09 -7.82 -10.15
N ARG A 42 -20.79 -7.55 -9.04
CA ARG A 42 -20.50 -6.43 -8.14
C ARG A 42 -19.08 -6.52 -7.58
N ALA A 43 -18.67 -7.69 -7.08
CA ALA A 43 -17.31 -7.88 -6.54
C ALA A 43 -16.24 -7.69 -7.62
N ARG A 44 -16.45 -8.21 -8.83
CA ARG A 44 -15.53 -8.04 -9.97
C ARG A 44 -15.38 -6.58 -10.40
N LEU A 45 -16.51 -5.86 -10.48
CA LEU A 45 -16.50 -4.43 -10.80
C LEU A 45 -15.78 -3.64 -9.71
N VAL A 46 -16.10 -3.87 -8.43
CA VAL A 46 -15.44 -3.18 -7.31
C VAL A 46 -13.93 -3.45 -7.29
N SER A 47 -13.50 -4.70 -7.51
CA SER A 47 -12.06 -5.03 -7.59
C SER A 47 -11.40 -4.21 -8.68
N TYR A 48 -11.93 -4.23 -9.90
CA TYR A 48 -11.36 -3.46 -11.00
C TYR A 48 -11.30 -1.95 -10.71
N LEU A 49 -12.37 -1.39 -10.14
CA LEU A 49 -12.40 0.04 -9.78
C LEU A 49 -11.36 0.39 -8.71
N VAL A 50 -11.15 -0.48 -7.72
CA VAL A 50 -10.16 -0.29 -6.66
C VAL A 50 -8.73 -0.54 -7.12
N ASP A 51 -8.53 -1.48 -8.04
CA ASP A 51 -7.22 -1.96 -8.44
C ASP A 51 -6.64 -1.19 -9.64
N GLU A 52 -7.49 -0.62 -10.49
CA GLU A 52 -7.10 0.06 -11.73
C GLU A 52 -7.55 1.54 -11.74
N VAL A 53 -8.82 1.83 -11.45
CA VAL A 53 -9.37 3.19 -11.61
C VAL A 53 -8.95 4.15 -10.49
N LEU A 54 -9.11 3.78 -9.22
CA LEU A 54 -8.70 4.64 -8.11
C LEU A 54 -7.18 4.90 -8.06
N PRO A 55 -6.32 3.91 -8.36
CA PRO A 55 -4.88 4.17 -8.42
C PRO A 55 -4.48 5.05 -9.60
N HIS A 56 -5.16 4.93 -10.74
CA HIS A 56 -5.00 5.84 -11.88
C HIS A 56 -5.36 7.29 -11.50
N ALA A 57 -6.56 7.50 -10.97
CA ALA A 57 -7.03 8.79 -10.45
C ALA A 57 -6.05 9.40 -9.42
N GLY A 58 -5.58 8.58 -8.48
CA GLY A 58 -4.59 9.00 -7.49
C GLY A 58 -3.23 9.37 -8.12
N ALA A 59 -2.81 8.69 -9.18
CA ALA A 59 -1.58 9.01 -9.88
C ALA A 59 -1.67 10.37 -10.60
N GLU A 60 -2.84 10.71 -11.16
CA GLU A 60 -3.11 11.98 -11.83
C GLU A 60 -3.06 13.17 -10.85
N GLU A 61 -3.67 13.01 -9.67
CA GLU A 61 -3.60 13.99 -8.58
C GLU A 61 -2.17 14.32 -8.14
N HIS A 62 -1.24 13.38 -8.32
CA HIS A 62 0.16 13.53 -7.95
C HIS A 62 1.08 13.84 -9.13
N SER A 63 0.55 13.97 -10.36
CA SER A 63 1.34 14.20 -11.57
C SER A 63 0.72 15.26 -12.49
N ILE A 64 -0.30 14.91 -13.26
CA ILE A 64 -0.96 15.79 -14.25
C ILE A 64 -1.59 17.00 -13.56
N TYR A 65 -2.29 16.80 -12.45
CA TYR A 65 -3.07 17.87 -11.82
C TYR A 65 -2.21 18.98 -11.21
N PRO A 66 -1.09 18.71 -10.52
CA PRO A 66 -0.17 19.75 -10.08
C PRO A 66 0.40 20.56 -11.25
N ALA A 67 0.69 19.92 -12.38
CA ALA A 67 1.18 20.60 -13.57
C ALA A 67 0.09 21.50 -14.19
N ALA A 68 -1.16 21.03 -14.23
CA ALA A 68 -2.29 21.82 -14.71
C ALA A 68 -2.65 22.98 -13.76
N ALA A 69 -2.68 22.74 -12.46
CA ALA A 69 -3.03 23.72 -11.43
C ALA A 69 -1.98 24.84 -11.27
N ALA A 70 -0.75 24.64 -11.75
CA ALA A 70 0.23 25.72 -11.86
C ALA A 70 -0.25 26.87 -12.77
N ARG A 71 -1.29 26.62 -13.58
CA ARG A 71 -1.92 27.58 -14.48
C ARG A 71 -3.17 28.17 -13.82
N PRO A 72 -3.23 29.49 -13.55
CA PRO A 72 -4.36 30.10 -12.86
C PRO A 72 -5.71 29.83 -13.51
N GLU A 73 -5.78 29.75 -14.84
CA GLU A 73 -7.00 29.48 -15.59
C GLU A 73 -7.53 28.03 -15.44
N MET A 74 -6.72 27.09 -14.95
CA MET A 74 -7.08 25.67 -14.80
C MET A 74 -7.34 25.27 -13.34
N SER A 75 -7.06 26.15 -12.36
CA SER A 75 -7.18 25.80 -10.94
C SER A 75 -8.59 25.33 -10.56
N ASP A 76 -9.63 26.06 -10.98
CA ASP A 76 -11.02 25.71 -10.68
C ASP A 76 -11.43 24.38 -11.34
N VAL A 77 -10.88 24.08 -12.52
CA VAL A 77 -11.12 22.81 -13.22
C VAL A 77 -10.47 21.67 -12.45
N VAL A 78 -9.20 21.81 -12.05
CA VAL A 78 -8.50 20.79 -11.26
C VAL A 78 -9.19 20.54 -9.91
N ASP A 79 -9.63 21.59 -9.21
CA ASP A 79 -10.35 21.44 -7.95
C ASP A 79 -11.66 20.65 -8.13
N ALA A 80 -12.38 20.89 -9.23
CA ALA A 80 -13.57 20.11 -9.59
C ALA A 80 -13.22 18.64 -9.88
N MET A 81 -12.15 18.38 -10.62
CA MET A 81 -11.69 17.01 -10.94
C MET A 81 -11.31 16.21 -9.69
N VAL A 82 -10.61 16.84 -8.74
CA VAL A 82 -10.29 16.19 -7.46
C VAL A 82 -11.56 15.90 -6.65
N GLU A 83 -12.58 16.77 -6.71
CA GLU A 83 -13.87 16.48 -6.08
C GLU A 83 -14.62 15.33 -6.78
N GLU A 84 -14.54 15.23 -8.10
CA GLU A 84 -15.07 14.08 -8.85
C GLU A 84 -14.38 12.76 -8.43
N HIS A 85 -13.07 12.75 -8.19
CA HIS A 85 -12.38 11.58 -7.62
C HIS A 85 -12.91 11.18 -6.24
N ARG A 86 -13.17 12.16 -5.36
CA ARG A 86 -13.78 11.89 -4.05
C ARG A 86 -15.18 11.29 -4.20
N GLN A 87 -15.97 11.79 -5.14
CA GLN A 87 -17.29 11.25 -5.43
C GLN A 87 -17.21 9.85 -6.04
N LEU A 88 -16.27 9.58 -6.95
CA LEU A 88 -16.01 8.24 -7.49
C LEU A 88 -15.68 7.26 -6.36
N ALA A 89 -14.76 7.61 -5.46
CA ALA A 89 -14.40 6.77 -4.32
C ALA A 89 -15.60 6.48 -3.41
N SER A 90 -16.45 7.50 -3.15
CA SER A 90 -17.67 7.33 -2.37
C SER A 90 -18.68 6.40 -3.05
N ASP A 91 -18.92 6.55 -4.36
CA ASP A 91 -19.84 5.70 -5.11
C ASP A 91 -19.34 4.25 -5.19
N ILE A 92 -18.02 4.04 -5.30
CA ILE A 92 -17.39 2.71 -5.25
C ILE A 92 -17.60 2.05 -3.89
N GLU A 93 -17.42 2.81 -2.81
CA GLU A 93 -17.65 2.32 -1.44
C GLU A 93 -19.12 1.93 -1.22
N GLN A 94 -20.04 2.73 -1.74
CA GLN A 94 -21.47 2.46 -1.70
C GLN A 94 -21.87 1.25 -2.57
N LEU A 95 -21.26 1.11 -3.75
CA LEU A 95 -21.39 -0.08 -4.60
C LEU A 95 -20.94 -1.32 -3.84
N ALA A 96 -19.78 -1.31 -3.18
CA ALA A 96 -19.24 -2.43 -2.42
C ALA A 96 -20.17 -2.89 -1.28
N ARG A 97 -20.88 -1.94 -0.65
CA ARG A 97 -21.82 -2.18 0.46
C ARG A 97 -23.26 -2.47 0.04
N SER A 98 -23.57 -2.37 -1.24
CA SER A 98 -24.94 -2.51 -1.75
C SER A 98 -25.51 -3.89 -1.41
N THR A 99 -26.69 -3.94 -0.80
CA THR A 99 -27.31 -5.20 -0.35
C THR A 99 -28.34 -5.72 -1.35
N THR A 100 -28.77 -4.89 -2.29
CA THR A 100 -29.74 -5.23 -3.33
C THR A 100 -29.16 -5.00 -4.72
N GLY A 101 -29.65 -5.76 -5.70
CA GLY A 101 -29.23 -5.60 -7.10
C GLY A 101 -29.55 -4.21 -7.65
N ALA A 102 -30.69 -3.63 -7.26
CA ALA A 102 -31.07 -2.28 -7.69
C ALA A 102 -30.13 -1.18 -7.14
N GLU A 103 -29.65 -1.32 -5.90
CA GLU A 103 -28.64 -0.40 -5.34
C GLU A 103 -27.30 -0.55 -6.08
N ALA A 104 -26.86 -1.79 -6.29
CA ALA A 104 -25.61 -2.08 -6.98
C ALA A 104 -25.63 -1.53 -8.42
N ASP A 105 -26.70 -1.77 -9.18
CA ASP A 105 -26.87 -1.25 -10.54
C ASP A 105 -26.85 0.29 -10.57
N ARG A 106 -27.53 0.94 -9.63
CA ARG A 106 -27.56 2.40 -9.53
C ARG A 106 -26.16 2.98 -9.31
N TYR A 107 -25.42 2.49 -8.32
CA TYR A 107 -24.08 3.00 -8.03
C TYR A 107 -23.08 2.66 -9.15
N ALA A 108 -23.16 1.46 -9.72
CA ALA A 108 -22.33 1.07 -10.87
C ALA A 108 -22.50 2.01 -12.06
N ARG A 109 -23.74 2.37 -12.41
CA ARG A 109 -24.03 3.35 -13.47
C ARG A 109 -23.55 4.75 -13.12
N SER A 110 -23.69 5.17 -11.86
CA SER A 110 -23.19 6.47 -11.38
C SER A 110 -21.68 6.56 -11.60
N VAL A 111 -20.93 5.53 -11.20
CA VAL A 111 -19.48 5.44 -11.42
C VAL A 111 -19.14 5.51 -12.90
N ALA A 112 -19.78 4.71 -13.76
CA ALA A 112 -19.49 4.74 -15.19
C ALA A 112 -19.77 6.11 -15.83
N GLN A 113 -20.87 6.76 -15.46
CA GLN A 113 -21.23 8.07 -16.00
C GLN A 113 -20.23 9.14 -15.56
N LEU A 114 -19.91 9.18 -14.27
CA LEU A 114 -18.95 10.14 -13.71
C LEU A 114 -17.56 9.92 -14.32
N PHE A 115 -17.06 8.68 -14.31
CA PHE A 115 -15.73 8.36 -14.84
C PHE A 115 -15.59 8.65 -16.34
N THR A 116 -16.64 8.39 -17.13
CA THR A 116 -16.62 8.73 -18.57
C THR A 116 -16.56 10.23 -18.78
N SER A 117 -17.36 11.01 -18.05
CA SER A 117 -17.34 12.48 -18.13
C SER A 117 -16.01 13.05 -17.66
N HIS A 118 -15.45 12.46 -16.61
CA HIS A 118 -14.16 12.82 -16.03
C HIS A 118 -13.03 12.69 -17.05
N VAL A 119 -12.90 11.51 -17.66
CA VAL A 119 -11.88 11.23 -18.70
C VAL A 119 -11.99 12.17 -19.90
N VAL A 120 -13.21 12.60 -20.27
CA VAL A 120 -13.41 13.61 -21.33
C VAL A 120 -12.81 14.95 -20.93
N THR A 121 -13.02 15.41 -19.69
CA THR A 121 -12.42 16.65 -19.19
C THR A 121 -10.89 16.58 -19.23
N GLU A 122 -10.29 15.45 -18.84
CA GLU A 122 -8.84 15.28 -18.90
C GLU A 122 -8.33 15.34 -20.34
N ASN A 123 -8.99 14.62 -21.25
CA ASN A 123 -8.55 14.48 -22.63
C ASN A 123 -8.76 15.76 -23.46
N GLU A 124 -9.84 16.48 -23.22
CA GLU A 124 -10.25 17.62 -24.04
C GLU A 124 -9.91 18.98 -23.41
N VAL A 125 -9.63 19.03 -22.11
CA VAL A 125 -9.34 20.29 -21.40
C VAL A 125 -7.92 20.27 -20.82
N LEU A 126 -7.58 19.30 -19.97
CA LEU A 126 -6.29 19.31 -19.26
C LEU A 126 -5.12 18.98 -20.18
N LEU A 127 -5.18 17.87 -20.92
CA LEU A 127 -4.08 17.44 -21.80
C LEU A 127 -3.74 18.48 -22.87
N PRO A 128 -4.69 19.09 -23.61
CA PRO A 128 -4.36 20.12 -24.60
C PRO A 128 -3.69 21.35 -23.97
N ALA A 129 -4.09 21.74 -22.76
CA ALA A 129 -3.47 22.86 -22.04
C ALA A 129 -2.01 22.56 -21.65
N LEU A 130 -1.71 21.32 -21.26
CA LEU A 130 -0.34 20.89 -20.93
C LEU A 130 0.53 20.71 -22.18
N VAL A 131 -0.03 20.23 -23.29
CA VAL A 131 0.69 20.08 -24.56
C VAL A 131 1.06 21.43 -25.17
N ALA A 132 0.24 22.45 -24.96
CA ALA A 132 0.50 23.82 -25.43
C ALA A 132 1.65 24.51 -24.65
N ASP A 133 2.09 23.93 -23.53
CA ASP A 133 3.14 24.47 -22.67
C ASP A 133 4.50 23.82 -22.95
N GLU A 134 5.43 24.60 -23.51
CA GLU A 134 6.77 24.11 -23.86
C GLU A 134 7.62 23.75 -22.63
N GLU A 135 7.28 24.24 -21.44
CA GLU A 135 8.01 23.91 -20.20
C GLU A 135 7.55 22.57 -19.59
N VAL A 136 6.41 22.02 -20.04
CA VAL A 136 5.86 20.77 -19.53
C VAL A 136 6.31 19.58 -20.38
N SER A 137 6.90 18.57 -19.73
CA SER A 137 7.21 17.29 -20.38
C SER A 137 6.13 16.24 -20.09
N ILE A 138 5.26 15.99 -21.08
CA ILE A 138 4.24 14.93 -20.99
C ILE A 138 4.88 13.56 -20.78
N VAL A 139 6.05 13.32 -21.39
CA VAL A 139 6.84 12.10 -21.19
C VAL A 139 7.22 11.89 -19.71
N GLN A 140 7.60 12.96 -19.01
CA GLN A 140 7.96 12.88 -17.59
C GLN A 140 6.73 12.66 -16.71
N LEU A 141 5.61 13.33 -17.03
CA LEU A 141 4.33 13.15 -16.33
C LEU A 141 3.83 11.72 -16.47
N LEU A 142 3.78 11.18 -17.69
CA LEU A 142 3.41 9.78 -17.93
C LEU A 142 4.34 8.81 -17.20
N GLY A 143 5.64 9.05 -17.23
CA GLY A 143 6.59 8.24 -16.47
C GLY A 143 6.38 8.32 -14.96
N GLN A 144 5.92 9.45 -14.42
CA GLN A 144 5.56 9.59 -13.02
C GLN A 144 4.26 8.85 -12.70
N MET A 145 3.25 8.96 -13.57
CA MET A 145 2.02 8.17 -13.45
C MET A 145 2.33 6.69 -13.41
N HIS A 146 3.09 6.15 -14.37
CA HIS A 146 3.48 4.74 -14.39
C HIS A 146 4.17 4.31 -13.10
N ARG A 147 5.10 5.10 -12.54
CA ARG A 147 5.74 4.74 -11.26
C ARG A 147 4.77 4.76 -10.08
N LEU A 148 3.78 5.66 -10.10
CA LEU A 148 2.78 5.76 -9.04
C LEU A 148 1.76 4.62 -9.16
N THR A 149 1.30 4.33 -10.38
CA THR A 149 0.38 3.22 -10.67
C THR A 149 1.06 1.87 -10.47
N GLU A 150 2.31 1.67 -10.91
CA GLU A 150 3.08 0.45 -10.62
C GLU A 150 3.32 0.28 -9.12
N LYS A 151 3.54 1.35 -8.37
CA LYS A 151 3.68 1.29 -6.91
C LYS A 151 2.37 0.92 -6.22
N THR A 152 1.22 1.29 -6.79
CA THR A 152 -0.11 0.88 -6.32
C THR A 152 -0.57 -0.45 -6.90
N SER A 153 -0.04 -0.87 -8.06
CA SER A 153 -0.30 -2.16 -8.68
C SER A 153 0.57 -3.24 -8.06
N ASP A 154 1.80 -2.99 -7.62
CA ASP A 154 2.50 -3.86 -6.65
C ASP A 154 1.71 -3.94 -5.31
N ASP A 155 0.87 -2.94 -5.03
CA ASP A 155 -0.07 -2.88 -3.90
C ASP A 155 -1.47 -3.46 -4.26
N SER A 156 -1.77 -3.86 -5.51
CA SER A 156 -3.08 -4.38 -5.99
C SER A 156 -3.02 -5.73 -6.74
N SER A 157 -1.91 -6.09 -7.39
CA SER A 157 -1.66 -7.27 -8.25
C SER A 157 -1.56 -8.61 -7.52
N LEU A 158 -2.10 -8.65 -6.31
CA LEU A 158 -2.30 -9.85 -5.49
C LEU A 158 -3.79 -10.24 -5.47
N ALA A 159 -4.58 -9.74 -6.42
CA ALA A 159 -5.93 -10.18 -6.68
C ALA A 159 -6.04 -10.84 -8.06
N VAL A 160 -6.47 -12.10 -8.04
CA VAL A 160 -7.06 -12.93 -9.11
C VAL A 160 -6.17 -14.01 -9.73
N ASP A 161 -6.28 -15.21 -9.15
CA ASP A 161 -6.67 -16.40 -9.92
C ASP A 161 -7.89 -17.06 -9.23
N VAL A 162 -9.07 -16.99 -9.84
CA VAL A 162 -10.27 -17.66 -9.34
C VAL A 162 -10.38 -19.03 -10.02
N ALA A 163 -9.77 -20.03 -9.38
CA ALA A 163 -10.04 -21.43 -9.64
C ALA A 163 -9.89 -22.28 -8.35
N GLY A 164 -10.89 -22.16 -7.46
CA GLY A 164 -11.28 -23.22 -6.52
C GLY A 164 -11.06 -22.95 -5.02
N LEU A 165 -12.16 -22.68 -4.30
CA LEU A 165 -12.34 -23.02 -2.88
C LEU A 165 -11.20 -22.66 -1.90
N ASP A 166 -10.55 -21.51 -2.04
CA ASP A 166 -9.55 -21.08 -1.07
C ASP A 166 -10.21 -20.49 0.18
N HIS A 167 -10.64 -21.39 1.06
CA HIS A 167 -11.24 -21.04 2.34
C HIS A 167 -10.25 -20.28 3.25
N GLU A 168 -8.94 -20.50 3.11
CA GLU A 168 -7.93 -19.77 3.87
C GLU A 168 -7.87 -18.31 3.43
N ALA A 169 -7.92 -18.03 2.12
CA ALA A 169 -8.01 -16.67 1.60
C ALA A 169 -9.31 -15.97 2.05
N ALA A 170 -10.44 -16.68 2.05
CA ALA A 170 -11.72 -16.14 2.50
C ALA A 170 -11.69 -15.79 4.00
N VAL A 171 -11.14 -16.68 4.84
CA VAL A 171 -10.97 -16.44 6.28
C VAL A 171 -10.00 -15.29 6.52
N LEU A 172 -8.88 -15.24 5.80
CA LEU A 172 -7.92 -14.13 5.88
C LEU A 172 -8.60 -12.81 5.55
N SER A 173 -9.38 -12.75 4.47
CA SER A 173 -10.13 -11.53 4.10
C SER A 173 -11.03 -11.05 5.24
N GLN A 174 -11.77 -11.95 5.90
CA GLN A 174 -12.59 -11.58 7.06
C GLN A 174 -11.75 -11.10 8.25
N LEU A 175 -10.62 -11.74 8.52
CA LEU A 175 -9.69 -11.33 9.58
C LEU A 175 -9.12 -9.93 9.31
N LEU A 176 -8.70 -9.63 8.07
CA LEU A 176 -8.16 -8.33 7.69
C LEU A 176 -9.22 -7.22 7.78
N HIS A 177 -10.47 -7.51 7.40
CA HIS A 177 -11.59 -6.58 7.63
C HIS A 177 -11.82 -6.32 9.12
N ALA A 178 -11.81 -7.37 9.95
CA ALA A 178 -11.94 -7.21 11.40
C ALA A 178 -10.79 -6.38 11.98
N ALA A 179 -9.54 -6.65 11.60
CA ALA A 179 -8.38 -5.86 12.04
C ALA A 179 -8.51 -4.37 11.65
N THR A 180 -9.02 -4.08 10.45
CA THR A 180 -9.29 -2.70 10.01
C THR A 180 -10.33 -2.03 10.89
N ALA A 181 -11.42 -2.72 11.22
CA ALA A 181 -12.44 -2.22 12.14
C ALA A 181 -11.89 -1.99 13.56
N LEU A 182 -11.04 -2.88 14.08
CA LEU A 182 -10.36 -2.68 15.37
C LEU A 182 -9.51 -1.40 15.37
N ALA A 183 -8.72 -1.18 14.31
CA ALA A 183 -7.90 0.02 14.20
C ALA A 183 -8.75 1.30 14.15
N GLN A 184 -9.89 1.29 13.45
CA GLN A 184 -10.84 2.42 13.41
C GLN A 184 -11.45 2.73 14.79
N LEU A 185 -11.52 1.75 15.69
CA LEU A 185 -11.96 1.92 17.07
C LEU A 185 -10.84 2.41 18.01
N GLY A 186 -9.64 2.69 17.48
CA GLY A 186 -8.48 3.15 18.25
C GLY A 186 -7.53 2.03 18.70
N GLU A 187 -7.87 0.76 18.46
CA GLU A 187 -7.06 -0.41 18.86
C GLU A 187 -6.00 -0.76 17.80
N SER A 188 -5.25 0.24 17.34
CA SER A 188 -4.32 0.11 16.20
C SER A 188 -3.18 -0.88 16.48
N ASP A 189 -2.64 -0.89 17.70
CA ASP A 189 -1.57 -1.82 18.08
C ASP A 189 -2.04 -3.27 18.09
N GLN A 190 -3.25 -3.52 18.59
CA GLN A 190 -3.86 -4.86 18.61
C GLN A 190 -4.15 -5.35 17.19
N ALA A 191 -4.67 -4.47 16.33
CA ALA A 191 -4.89 -4.77 14.92
C ALA A 191 -3.59 -5.13 14.20
N CYS A 192 -2.52 -4.34 14.40
CA CYS A 192 -1.22 -4.62 13.81
C CYS A 192 -0.63 -5.94 14.32
N ALA A 193 -0.70 -6.21 15.63
CA ALA A 193 -0.21 -7.46 16.21
C ALA A 193 -0.96 -8.68 15.67
N LEU A 194 -2.29 -8.59 15.52
CA LEU A 194 -3.12 -9.66 14.94
C LEU A 194 -2.70 -9.97 13.49
N VAL A 195 -2.55 -8.93 12.65
CA VAL A 195 -2.16 -9.11 11.25
C VAL A 195 -0.72 -9.61 11.13
N ALA A 196 0.20 -9.13 11.95
CA ALA A 196 1.58 -9.63 11.96
C ALA A 196 1.69 -11.10 12.40
N THR A 197 0.89 -11.53 13.38
CA THR A 197 0.81 -12.94 13.77
C THR A 197 0.27 -13.80 12.63
N THR A 198 -0.73 -13.29 11.92
CA THR A 198 -1.32 -13.96 10.75
C THR A 198 -0.29 -14.06 9.61
N TRP A 199 0.47 -13.00 9.35
CA TRP A 199 1.59 -13.01 8.41
C TRP A 199 2.63 -14.07 8.77
N ALA A 200 3.08 -14.14 10.02
CA ALA A 200 4.08 -15.11 10.46
C ALA A 200 3.61 -16.56 10.26
N ALA A 201 2.33 -16.83 10.49
CA ALA A 201 1.74 -18.15 10.26
C ALA A 201 1.67 -18.53 8.77
N LEU A 202 1.52 -17.55 7.88
CA LEU A 202 1.31 -17.77 6.43
C LEU A 202 2.59 -17.67 5.61
N ARG A 203 3.63 -16.95 6.09
CA ARG A 203 4.86 -16.62 5.34
C ARG A 203 5.47 -17.80 4.58
N VAL A 204 5.53 -18.97 5.22
CA VAL A 204 6.09 -20.19 4.64
C VAL A 204 5.04 -21.03 3.90
N PRO A 205 3.88 -21.40 4.50
CA PRO A 205 2.94 -22.30 3.83
C PRO A 205 2.14 -21.65 2.71
N ARG A 206 1.88 -20.34 2.78
CA ARG A 206 1.02 -19.56 1.88
C ARG A 206 1.60 -18.16 1.65
N PRO A 207 2.75 -18.04 0.97
CA PRO A 207 3.44 -16.75 0.78
C PRO A 207 2.58 -15.72 0.04
N ASP A 208 1.67 -16.19 -0.82
CA ASP A 208 0.64 -15.39 -1.48
C ASP A 208 -0.28 -14.67 -0.48
N LEU A 209 -0.77 -15.41 0.52
CA LEU A 209 -1.63 -14.87 1.58
C LEU A 209 -0.86 -14.09 2.64
N ALA A 210 0.41 -14.45 2.87
CA ALA A 210 1.28 -13.67 3.72
C ALA A 210 1.48 -12.26 3.17
N GLU A 211 1.67 -12.10 1.85
CA GLU A 211 1.85 -10.77 1.25
C GLU A 211 0.59 -9.89 1.40
N LEU A 212 -0.61 -10.48 1.37
CA LEU A 212 -1.87 -9.81 1.72
C LEU A 212 -1.88 -9.29 3.17
N ALA A 213 -1.43 -10.11 4.13
CA ALA A 213 -1.30 -9.71 5.52
C ALA A 213 -0.23 -8.62 5.69
N ASN A 214 0.91 -8.73 4.99
CA ASN A 214 2.00 -7.75 5.02
C ASN A 214 1.51 -6.36 4.56
N ARG A 215 0.88 -6.26 3.38
CA ARG A 215 0.31 -4.98 2.89
C ARG A 215 -0.71 -4.39 3.86
N SER A 216 -1.58 -5.23 4.41
CA SER A 216 -2.58 -4.79 5.39
C SER A 216 -1.94 -4.24 6.66
N LEU A 217 -0.86 -4.86 7.15
CA LEU A 217 -0.09 -4.37 8.28
C LEU A 217 0.51 -2.98 8.01
N HIS A 218 1.09 -2.77 6.83
CA HIS A 218 1.59 -1.46 6.41
C HIS A 218 0.47 -0.40 6.40
N ARG A 219 -0.72 -0.74 5.91
CA ARG A 219 -1.89 0.15 5.93
C ARG A 219 -2.33 0.50 7.35
N LEU A 220 -2.48 -0.49 8.22
CA LEU A 220 -2.90 -0.29 9.61
C LEU A 220 -1.93 0.61 10.39
N VAL A 221 -0.63 0.44 10.16
CA VAL A 221 0.39 1.30 10.76
C VAL A 221 0.22 2.76 10.31
N ARG A 222 -0.07 3.01 9.04
CA ARG A 222 -0.34 4.37 8.54
C ARG A 222 -1.63 4.97 9.13
N MET A 223 -2.67 4.14 9.32
CA MET A 223 -3.94 4.57 9.92
C MET A 223 -3.80 4.96 11.40
N GLY A 224 -3.04 4.19 12.18
CA GLY A 224 -2.82 4.45 13.62
C GLY A 224 -1.80 5.55 13.93
N SER A 225 -1.17 6.16 12.92
CA SER A 225 -0.09 7.14 13.10
C SER A 225 -0.59 8.56 13.39
N GLN A 226 -1.52 8.71 14.33
CA GLN A 226 -1.84 10.02 14.95
C GLN A 226 -1.19 10.24 16.33
N GLU A 227 -0.53 9.24 16.92
CA GLU A 227 0.35 9.46 18.08
C GLU A 227 1.71 8.79 17.92
N ALA A 228 2.77 9.60 17.97
CA ALA A 228 4.13 9.11 18.09
C ALA A 228 4.32 8.50 19.48
N VAL A 229 4.25 7.17 19.57
CA VAL A 229 4.64 6.44 20.77
C VAL A 229 6.15 6.64 20.99
N VAL A 230 6.49 7.54 21.91
CA VAL A 230 7.86 7.74 22.39
C VAL A 230 8.25 6.56 23.27
N PHE A 231 8.92 5.57 22.69
CA PHE A 231 9.60 4.54 23.48
C PHE A 231 10.91 5.12 24.00
N ARG A 232 11.01 5.29 25.32
CA ARG A 232 12.27 5.75 25.95
C ARG A 232 13.36 4.71 25.70
N PRO A 233 14.53 5.10 25.16
CA PRO A 233 15.70 4.23 25.13
C PRO A 233 16.02 3.79 26.57
N ARG A 234 16.39 2.53 26.77
CA ARG A 234 17.24 2.22 27.91
C ARG A 234 18.56 2.94 27.65
N ASP A 235 19.06 3.68 28.65
CA ASP A 235 20.34 4.40 28.61
C ASP A 235 21.52 3.42 28.50
N THR A 236 21.65 2.75 27.37
CA THR A 236 22.85 2.07 26.94
C THR A 236 23.42 2.90 25.81
N VAL A 237 24.56 3.57 26.08
CA VAL A 237 25.36 4.21 25.04
C VAL A 237 25.85 3.10 24.12
N VAL A 238 25.12 2.86 23.03
CA VAL A 238 25.49 1.86 22.04
C VAL A 238 26.51 2.49 21.10
N ASP A 239 27.75 2.00 21.15
CA ASP A 239 28.77 2.33 20.16
C ASP A 239 28.34 1.74 18.79
N THR A 240 27.90 2.62 17.89
CA THR A 240 27.43 2.27 16.54
C THR A 240 28.58 2.11 15.54
N SER A 241 29.82 2.40 15.92
CA SER A 241 30.97 2.42 15.00
C SER A 241 31.40 1.03 14.49
N THR A 242 31.00 -0.05 15.17
CA THR A 242 31.37 -1.44 14.82
C THR A 242 30.18 -2.31 14.42
N THR A 243 28.98 -1.75 14.36
CA THR A 243 27.76 -2.52 14.06
C THR A 243 27.59 -2.68 12.55
N PRO A 244 27.48 -3.91 12.01
CA PRO A 244 27.28 -4.13 10.58
C PRO A 244 26.08 -3.35 10.04
N LEU A 245 26.27 -2.66 8.91
CA LEU A 245 25.24 -1.88 8.26
C LEU A 245 24.48 -2.74 7.24
N LEU A 246 23.16 -2.75 7.33
CA LEU A 246 22.27 -3.33 6.33
C LEU A 246 21.42 -2.20 5.72
N ASP A 247 21.85 -1.68 4.58
CA ASP A 247 21.10 -0.67 3.83
C ASP A 247 20.21 -1.33 2.78
N VAL A 248 18.89 -1.26 3.00
CA VAL A 248 17.91 -1.95 2.14
C VAL A 248 17.25 -1.02 1.12
N ARG A 249 17.63 0.27 1.09
CA ARG A 249 17.02 1.28 0.21
C ARG A 249 17.27 1.00 -1.27
N THR A 250 18.36 0.31 -1.59
CA THR A 250 18.73 -0.10 -2.96
C THR A 250 18.22 -1.48 -3.34
N LEU A 251 17.61 -2.21 -2.41
CA LEU A 251 17.07 -3.54 -2.64
C LEU A 251 15.62 -3.47 -3.12
N ALA A 252 15.24 -4.40 -4.00
CA ALA A 252 13.86 -4.56 -4.42
C ALA A 252 12.97 -4.88 -3.21
N PRO A 253 11.76 -4.30 -3.10
CA PRO A 253 10.88 -4.47 -1.92
C PRO A 253 10.68 -5.93 -1.51
N ALA A 254 10.44 -6.82 -2.48
CA ALA A 254 10.25 -8.25 -2.26
C ALA A 254 11.46 -8.95 -1.59
N GLN A 255 12.68 -8.45 -1.82
CA GLN A 255 13.91 -9.04 -1.28
C GLN A 255 14.24 -8.54 0.13
N ARG A 256 13.68 -7.39 0.54
CA ARG A 256 14.05 -6.73 1.81
C ARG A 256 13.76 -7.63 3.01
N HIS A 257 12.57 -8.21 3.09
CA HIS A 257 12.18 -9.07 4.21
C HIS A 257 13.09 -10.30 4.34
N GLU A 258 13.31 -11.03 3.24
CA GLU A 258 14.17 -12.22 3.25
C GLU A 258 15.59 -11.91 3.75
N ILE A 259 16.20 -10.84 3.24
CA ILE A 259 17.56 -10.44 3.61
C ILE A 259 17.62 -9.96 5.07
N ILE A 260 16.61 -9.23 5.55
CA ILE A 260 16.61 -8.72 6.92
C ILE A 260 16.43 -9.87 7.93
N PHE A 261 15.47 -10.77 7.69
CA PHE A 261 15.26 -11.93 8.57
C PHE A 261 16.44 -12.89 8.54
N SER A 262 17.02 -13.19 7.38
CA SER A 262 18.23 -14.04 7.30
C SER A 262 19.44 -13.40 7.98
N SER A 263 19.61 -12.07 7.85
CA SER A 263 20.67 -11.34 8.56
C SER A 263 20.49 -11.42 10.07
N TYR A 264 19.24 -11.33 10.56
CA TYR A 264 18.94 -11.52 11.97
C TYR A 264 19.15 -12.96 12.44
N GLU A 265 18.74 -13.95 11.64
CA GLU A 265 18.89 -15.37 11.96
C GLU A 265 20.36 -15.78 12.09
N ALA A 266 21.22 -15.16 11.29
CA ALA A 266 22.67 -15.34 11.30
C ALA A 266 23.39 -14.64 12.46
N LEU A 267 22.71 -13.80 13.26
CA LEU A 267 23.35 -13.12 14.39
C LEU A 267 23.66 -14.11 15.53
N ASP A 268 24.84 -13.97 16.10
CA ASP A 268 25.15 -14.53 17.42
C ASP A 268 24.33 -13.85 18.52
N GLN A 269 24.19 -14.52 19.68
CA GLN A 269 23.52 -13.92 20.83
C GLN A 269 24.25 -12.65 21.30
N GLY A 270 23.50 -11.59 21.56
CA GLY A 270 24.06 -10.28 21.92
C GLY A 270 24.58 -9.46 20.73
N ALA A 271 24.66 -10.04 19.52
CA ALA A 271 25.01 -9.31 18.31
C ALA A 271 23.83 -8.53 17.74
N ALA A 272 24.12 -7.54 16.90
CA ALA A 272 23.14 -6.68 16.25
C ALA A 272 23.66 -6.16 14.90
N PHE A 273 22.74 -5.71 14.04
CA PHE A 273 23.04 -4.92 12.84
C PHE A 273 22.23 -3.61 12.84
N LEU A 274 22.65 -2.65 12.01
CA LEU A 274 21.96 -1.38 11.81
C LEU A 274 21.21 -1.42 10.48
N LEU A 275 19.88 -1.49 10.54
CA LEU A 275 19.00 -1.39 9.39
C LEU A 275 18.87 0.08 8.94
N VAL A 276 19.06 0.34 7.65
CA VAL A 276 18.76 1.65 7.02
C VAL A 276 17.63 1.48 6.02
N ASN A 277 16.52 2.19 6.25
CA ASN A 277 15.32 2.12 5.42
C ASN A 277 14.89 3.51 4.92
N ASP A 278 14.13 3.53 3.83
CA ASP A 278 13.57 4.76 3.21
C ASP A 278 12.27 5.23 3.87
N HIS A 279 11.66 4.42 4.74
CA HIS A 279 10.48 4.74 5.54
C HIS A 279 10.56 4.07 6.93
N ASP A 280 9.61 4.42 7.81
CA ASP A 280 9.53 3.82 9.15
C ASP A 280 9.32 2.28 9.06
N PRO A 281 10.26 1.46 9.58
CA PRO A 281 10.14 0.00 9.57
C PRO A 281 9.19 -0.53 10.67
N LYS A 282 8.30 0.28 11.23
CA LYS A 282 7.31 -0.15 12.24
C LYS A 282 6.52 -1.43 11.87
N PRO A 283 6.08 -1.68 10.62
CA PRO A 283 5.46 -2.96 10.24
C PRO A 283 6.39 -4.16 10.51
N LEU A 284 7.66 -4.05 10.14
CA LEU A 284 8.68 -5.06 10.36
C LEU A 284 8.88 -5.35 11.85
N ARG A 285 8.76 -4.35 12.73
CA ARG A 285 8.81 -4.57 14.18
C ARG A 285 7.70 -5.52 14.66
N TYR A 286 6.45 -5.37 14.20
CA TYR A 286 5.38 -6.28 14.60
C TYR A 286 5.61 -7.71 14.09
N GLN A 287 6.20 -7.85 12.89
CA GLN A 287 6.59 -9.16 12.34
C GLN A 287 7.70 -9.82 13.17
N PHE A 288 8.70 -9.05 13.59
CA PHE A 288 9.73 -9.52 14.53
C PHE A 288 9.14 -9.93 15.88
N GLU A 289 8.18 -9.17 16.41
CA GLU A 289 7.48 -9.54 17.64
C GLU A 289 6.69 -10.84 17.48
N ALA A 290 6.07 -11.05 16.33
CA ALA A 290 5.33 -12.27 16.02
C ALA A 290 6.23 -13.50 15.87
N GLU A 291 7.40 -13.39 15.21
CA GLU A 291 8.31 -14.53 14.97
C GLU A 291 9.31 -14.77 16.12
N HIS A 292 9.68 -13.72 16.86
CA HIS A 292 10.80 -13.74 17.81
C HIS A 292 10.44 -13.12 19.16
N GLY A 293 9.16 -13.14 19.55
CA GLY A 293 8.63 -12.52 20.77
C GLY A 293 9.57 -12.68 21.97
N GLY A 294 10.04 -11.55 22.50
CA GLY A 294 10.93 -11.49 23.66
C GLY A 294 12.40 -11.93 23.45
N ALA A 295 12.84 -12.24 22.23
CA ALA A 295 14.21 -12.67 21.90
C ALA A 295 15.04 -11.63 21.11
N PHE A 296 14.44 -10.51 20.70
CA PHE A 296 15.10 -9.45 19.94
C PHE A 296 15.11 -8.09 20.67
N THR A 297 16.02 -7.22 20.27
CA THR A 297 16.05 -5.79 20.63
C THR A 297 15.75 -4.95 19.38
N TRP A 298 15.13 -3.79 19.60
CA TRP A 298 14.72 -2.87 18.54
C TRP A 298 14.89 -1.43 19.00
N ASP A 299 15.98 -0.80 18.57
CA ASP A 299 16.37 0.53 19.03
C ASP A 299 16.40 1.50 17.84
N TYR A 300 15.55 2.54 17.87
CA TYR A 300 15.61 3.61 16.87
C TYR A 300 16.87 4.45 17.10
N VAL A 301 17.71 4.52 16.07
CA VAL A 301 18.91 5.37 16.03
C VAL A 301 18.59 6.68 15.31
N GLU A 302 17.74 6.64 14.28
CA GLU A 302 17.24 7.82 13.57
C GLU A 302 15.83 7.59 13.07
N SER A 303 14.96 8.59 13.29
CA SER A 303 13.53 8.52 12.99
C SER A 303 13.12 9.54 11.93
N GLY A 304 13.57 9.34 10.68
CA GLY A 304 13.06 10.05 9.51
C GLY A 304 13.23 11.57 9.51
N PRO A 305 12.64 12.30 8.53
CA PRO A 305 11.79 11.81 7.43
C PRO A 305 12.57 11.32 6.20
N LYS A 306 13.89 11.60 6.10
CA LYS A 306 14.70 11.25 4.92
C LYS A 306 15.34 9.86 4.99
N VAL A 307 15.68 9.41 6.19
CA VAL A 307 16.32 8.12 6.45
C VAL A 307 15.84 7.61 7.81
N TRP A 308 15.56 6.32 7.89
CA TRP A 308 15.25 5.64 9.14
C TRP A 308 16.38 4.67 9.47
N ARG A 309 16.92 4.75 10.68
CA ARG A 309 17.98 3.85 11.17
C ARG A 309 17.51 3.14 12.43
N VAL A 310 17.52 1.81 12.40
CA VAL A 310 17.10 0.98 13.53
C VAL A 310 18.17 -0.06 13.79
N ARG A 311 18.63 -0.16 15.03
CA ARG A 311 19.48 -1.26 15.48
C ARG A 311 18.58 -2.44 15.86
N ILE A 312 18.82 -3.58 15.22
CA ILE A 312 18.10 -4.82 15.46
C ILE A 312 19.11 -5.84 16.00
N GLY A 313 18.83 -6.42 17.17
CA GLY A 313 19.76 -7.32 17.85
C GLY A 313 19.11 -8.55 18.48
N ARG A 314 19.91 -9.57 18.77
CA ARG A 314 19.50 -10.74 19.55
C ARG A 314 19.80 -10.51 21.02
N ILE A 315 18.84 -10.80 21.89
CA ILE A 315 19.04 -10.71 23.34
C ILE A 315 20.10 -11.74 23.74
N ALA A 316 21.13 -11.29 24.47
CA ALA A 316 22.09 -12.20 25.09
C ALA A 316 21.37 -13.04 26.15
N THR A 317 21.51 -14.37 26.13
CA THR A 317 21.03 -15.17 27.26
C THR A 317 21.78 -14.71 28.52
N ALA A 318 21.03 -14.41 29.58
CA ALA A 318 21.63 -14.03 30.85
C ALA A 318 22.37 -15.25 31.44
N GLY A 319 23.68 -15.36 31.18
CA GLY A 319 24.40 -16.56 31.58
C GLY A 319 25.91 -16.57 31.36
N GLU A 320 26.67 -15.59 31.87
CA GLU A 320 27.92 -15.92 32.57
C GLU A 320 28.34 -14.78 33.51
N LYS A 321 28.42 -15.09 34.81
CA LYS A 321 29.12 -14.23 35.77
C LYS A 321 30.56 -14.14 35.29
N VAL A 322 31.01 -12.93 34.98
CA VAL A 322 32.44 -12.62 34.83
C VAL A 322 33.16 -13.13 36.08
N SER A 323 33.89 -14.23 35.92
CA SER A 323 34.87 -14.70 36.89
C SER A 323 35.99 -13.66 36.89
N VAL A 324 35.98 -12.80 37.89
CA VAL A 324 37.10 -11.92 38.20
C VAL A 324 38.31 -12.83 38.52
N PRO A 325 39.44 -12.73 37.80
CA PRO A 325 40.64 -13.44 38.21
C PRO A 325 41.11 -12.83 39.54
N ALA A 326 41.20 -13.66 40.58
CA ALA A 326 41.85 -13.30 41.82
C ALA A 326 43.33 -13.05 41.54
N HIS A 327 43.71 -11.78 41.47
CA HIS A 327 45.09 -11.39 41.71
C HIS A 327 45.34 -11.50 43.21
N HIS A 328 46.02 -12.56 43.62
CA HIS A 328 46.78 -12.57 44.86
C HIS A 328 48.26 -12.69 44.53
N ALA A 329 48.97 -11.62 44.89
CA ALA A 329 50.37 -11.65 45.30
C ALA A 329 50.56 -12.57 46.50
#